data_AF-A0A8C6ZT84-F1
#
_entry.id   AF-A0A8C6ZT84-F1
#
_cell.length_a   1.000
_cell.length_b   1.000
_cell.length_c   1.000
_cell.angle_alpha   90.00
_cell.angle_beta   90.00
_cell.angle_gamma   90.00
#
_symmetry.space_group_name_H-M   'P 1'
#
loop_
_entity.id
_entity.type
_entity.pdbx_description
1 polymer ?
#
loop_
_entity_poly.entity_id
_entity_poly.type
_entity_poly.pdbx_seq_one_letter_code
_entity_poly.pdbx_strand_id
1 'polypeptide(L)'
;MPSPDSAAGRGTMTVLKLSLMAFSFVFWVAGLTMLIIGLWAKVSLGGYLLLSASDYPNAPAILLATGAAVIVWGFLGCFGAATEHRGLLRTYGAFLTGVLAAGLAAGLSALLYRQDIAQGFEAGLCEALRAYGEDEAKADALDALQRALACCGVHGYRDWLACPWVREQNGSLPLSCCQARRGCRQRLPGARGLHRDGCFAKATAFVSGNMLYMATAALGLALLQLIGIVLACVLAARLPARPPGPP
;
A
#
# COMPACT_ATOMS: atom_id res chain seq x y z
N MET A 1 -32.75 25.20 -35.17
CA MET A 1 -33.03 23.92 -34.47
C MET A 1 -31.73 23.13 -34.39
N PRO A 2 -31.23 22.77 -33.21
CA PRO A 2 -30.03 21.93 -33.10
C PRO A 2 -30.35 20.51 -33.58
N SER A 3 -29.48 19.95 -34.43
CA SER A 3 -29.59 18.57 -34.93
C SER A 3 -29.53 17.54 -33.79
N PRO A 4 -30.24 16.40 -33.89
CA PRO A 4 -30.25 15.36 -32.85
C PRO A 4 -28.84 14.85 -32.49
N ASP A 5 -27.91 14.84 -33.45
CA ASP A 5 -26.49 14.52 -33.24
C ASP A 5 -25.77 15.51 -32.32
N SER A 6 -26.21 16.77 -32.29
CA SER A 6 -25.64 17.84 -31.46
C SER A 6 -26.13 17.81 -30.00
N ALA A 7 -27.24 17.11 -29.72
CA ALA A 7 -27.74 16.89 -28.37
C ALA A 7 -27.12 15.61 -27.77
N ALA A 8 -27.04 14.53 -28.57
CA ALA A 8 -26.36 13.29 -28.21
C ALA A 8 -24.86 13.51 -27.93
N GLY A 9 -24.18 14.32 -28.75
CA GLY A 9 -22.78 14.68 -28.54
C GLY A 9 -22.52 15.48 -27.25
N ARG A 10 -23.45 16.35 -26.85
CA ARG A 10 -23.38 17.12 -25.59
C ARG A 10 -23.58 16.24 -24.37
N GLY A 11 -24.59 15.36 -24.41
CA GLY A 11 -24.85 14.41 -23.33
C GLY A 11 -23.68 13.46 -23.10
N THR A 12 -23.11 12.92 -24.18
CA THR A 12 -21.96 12.00 -24.11
C THR A 12 -20.72 12.66 -23.49
N MET A 13 -20.45 13.93 -23.82
CA MET A 13 -19.31 14.65 -23.24
C MET A 13 -19.50 14.94 -21.75
N THR A 14 -20.73 15.24 -21.31
CA THR A 14 -21.06 15.42 -19.90
C THR A 14 -20.92 14.11 -19.11
N VAL A 15 -21.41 13.00 -19.66
CA VAL A 15 -21.27 11.66 -19.03
C VAL A 15 -19.80 11.28 -18.90
N LEU A 16 -19.00 11.51 -19.95
CA LEU A 16 -17.57 11.22 -19.94
C LEU A 16 -16.83 12.01 -18.85
N LYS A 17 -17.09 13.32 -18.73
CA LYS A 17 -16.52 14.16 -17.67
C LYS A 17 -16.94 13.72 -16.27
N LEU A 18 -18.24 13.45 -16.08
CA LEU A 18 -18.77 13.01 -14.79
C LEU A 18 -18.15 11.67 -14.38
N SER A 19 -17.99 10.74 -15.32
CA SER A 19 -17.38 9.44 -15.07
C SER A 19 -15.90 9.56 -14.66
N LEU A 20 -15.11 10.39 -15.38
CA LEU A 20 -13.72 10.64 -15.03
C LEU A 20 -13.59 11.35 -13.67
N MET A 21 -14.46 12.32 -13.39
CA MET A 21 -14.47 13.03 -12.11
C MET A 21 -14.83 12.09 -10.94
N ALA A 22 -15.85 11.23 -11.11
CA ALA A 22 -16.23 10.23 -10.13
C ALA A 22 -15.09 9.23 -9.88
N PHE A 23 -14.47 8.73 -10.94
CA PHE A 23 -13.31 7.86 -10.88
C PHE A 23 -12.16 8.51 -10.08
N SER A 24 -11.76 9.72 -10.45
CA SER A 24 -10.67 10.45 -9.77
C SER A 24 -11.01 10.78 -8.32
N PHE A 25 -12.27 11.05 -7.99
CA PHE A 25 -12.72 11.27 -6.63
C PHE A 25 -12.57 10.02 -5.75
N VAL A 26 -12.87 8.82 -6.27
CA VAL A 26 -12.66 7.56 -5.55
C VAL A 26 -11.18 7.37 -5.20
N PHE A 27 -10.27 7.62 -6.15
CA PHE A 27 -8.82 7.56 -5.87
C PHE A 27 -8.40 8.61 -4.85
N TRP A 28 -8.94 9.83 -4.93
CA TRP A 28 -8.65 10.89 -3.96
C TRP A 28 -9.04 10.48 -2.53
N VAL A 29 -10.26 9.94 -2.35
CA VAL A 29 -10.73 9.43 -1.05
C VAL A 29 -9.84 8.28 -0.58
N ALA A 30 -9.50 7.33 -1.47
CA ALA A 30 -8.60 6.22 -1.13
C ALA A 30 -7.22 6.73 -0.66
N GLY A 31 -6.62 7.69 -1.38
CA GLY A 31 -5.36 8.32 -0.98
C GLY A 31 -5.45 9.03 0.37
N LEU A 32 -6.57 9.71 0.66
CA LEU A 32 -6.80 10.34 1.95
C LEU A 32 -6.89 9.31 3.08
N THR A 33 -7.58 8.19 2.87
CA THR A 33 -7.62 7.11 3.87
C THR A 33 -6.24 6.50 4.10
N MET A 34 -5.43 6.31 3.05
CA MET A 34 -4.05 5.84 3.18
C MET A 34 -3.18 6.83 3.96
N LEU A 35 -3.33 8.13 3.71
CA LEU A 35 -2.62 9.16 4.50
C LEU A 35 -3.03 9.14 5.97
N ILE A 36 -4.33 9.04 6.26
CA ILE A 36 -4.81 8.99 7.64
C ILE A 36 -4.26 7.76 8.36
N ILE A 37 -4.30 6.59 7.71
CA ILE A 37 -3.74 5.35 8.27
C ILE A 37 -2.23 5.46 8.45
N GLY A 38 -1.50 6.00 7.47
CA GLY A 38 -0.06 6.19 7.55
C GLY A 38 0.35 7.19 8.62
N LEU A 39 -0.42 8.26 8.80
CA LEU A 39 -0.19 9.24 9.86
C LEU A 39 -0.55 8.67 11.22
N TRP A 40 -1.66 7.93 11.34
CA TRP A 40 -2.03 7.25 12.58
C TRP A 40 -0.99 6.22 12.99
N ALA A 41 -0.47 5.43 12.04
CA ALA A 41 0.67 4.55 12.27
C ALA A 41 1.88 5.37 12.74
N LYS A 42 2.27 6.43 12.02
CA LYS A 42 3.40 7.28 12.41
C LYS A 42 3.22 7.95 13.78
N VAL A 43 2.01 8.33 14.17
CA VAL A 43 1.70 8.99 15.46
C VAL A 43 1.60 8.00 16.60
N SER A 44 1.02 6.81 16.37
CA SER A 44 1.09 5.71 17.34
C SER A 44 2.55 5.33 17.63
N LEU A 45 3.42 5.41 16.62
CA LEU A 45 4.87 5.29 16.73
C LEU A 45 5.55 6.60 17.21
N GLY A 46 4.84 7.72 17.20
CA GLY A 46 5.38 9.09 17.18
C GLY A 46 5.57 9.75 18.53
N GLY A 47 5.05 9.16 19.62
CA GLY A 47 5.37 9.61 20.98
C GLY A 47 6.87 9.57 21.32
N TYR A 48 7.68 8.86 20.52
CA TYR A 48 9.12 8.65 20.73
C TYR A 48 10.01 9.16 19.57
N LEU A 49 9.41 9.63 18.46
CA LEU A 49 10.12 10.06 17.24
C LEU A 49 10.76 11.48 17.31
N LEU A 50 10.68 12.18 18.45
CA LEU A 50 11.35 13.48 18.62
C LEU A 50 12.88 13.37 18.72
N LEU A 51 13.46 12.16 18.74
CA LEU A 51 14.89 11.93 18.95
C LEU A 51 15.66 11.25 17.79
N SER A 52 15.01 10.80 16.71
CA SER A 52 15.70 10.01 15.68
C SER A 52 15.55 10.62 14.29
N ALA A 53 16.39 11.62 14.03
CA ALA A 53 16.82 11.93 12.68
C ALA A 53 17.75 10.80 12.21
N SER A 54 17.23 9.81 11.49
CA SER A 54 18.05 8.83 10.76
C SER A 54 17.27 8.22 9.60
N ASP A 55 17.92 8.26 8.44
CA ASP A 55 17.41 7.92 7.11
C ASP A 55 17.19 6.40 6.90
N TYR A 56 15.95 5.93 7.05
CA TYR A 56 15.49 4.70 6.41
C TYR A 56 14.03 4.84 5.96
N PRO A 57 13.62 4.37 4.77
CA PRO A 57 12.23 4.41 4.36
C PRO A 57 11.42 3.42 5.19
N ASN A 58 10.94 3.88 6.34
CA ASN A 58 10.04 3.15 7.21
C ASN A 58 8.77 2.81 6.41
N ALA A 59 8.19 1.62 6.60
CA ALA A 59 6.95 1.22 5.93
C ALA A 59 5.80 2.26 6.06
N PRO A 60 5.62 2.98 7.19
CA PRO A 60 4.69 4.11 7.28
C PRO A 60 5.05 5.30 6.39
N ALA A 61 6.34 5.58 6.15
CA ALA A 61 6.79 6.64 5.26
C ALA A 61 6.46 6.33 3.79
N ILE A 62 6.62 5.07 3.37
CA ILE A 62 6.20 4.61 2.04
C ILE A 62 4.69 4.78 1.90
N LEU A 63 3.91 4.34 2.89
CA LEU A 63 2.45 4.48 2.87
C LEU A 63 2.00 5.96 2.79
N LEU A 64 2.67 6.85 3.53
CA LEU A 64 2.43 8.29 3.46
C LEU A 64 2.79 8.86 2.08
N ALA A 65 3.95 8.52 1.53
CA ALA A 65 4.39 9.00 0.23
C ALA A 65 3.45 8.53 -0.90
N THR A 66 3.06 7.25 -0.89
CA THR A 66 2.10 6.70 -1.86
C THR A 66 0.72 7.33 -1.69
N GLY A 67 0.22 7.50 -0.46
CA GLY A 67 -1.05 8.16 -0.20
C GLY A 67 -1.09 9.60 -0.70
N ALA A 68 -0.04 10.38 -0.44
CA ALA A 68 0.09 11.74 -0.95
C ALA A 68 0.11 11.78 -2.50
N ALA A 69 0.86 10.88 -3.13
CA ALA A 69 0.91 10.79 -4.59
C ALA A 69 -0.47 10.49 -5.19
N VAL A 70 -1.21 9.52 -4.61
CA VAL A 70 -2.57 9.16 -5.05
C VAL A 70 -3.55 10.33 -4.91
N ILE A 71 -3.45 11.13 -3.84
CA ILE A 71 -4.28 12.34 -3.66
C ILE A 71 -3.99 13.37 -4.74
N VAL A 72 -2.71 13.66 -5.01
CA VAL A 72 -2.32 14.61 -6.05
C VAL A 72 -2.85 14.16 -7.40
N TRP A 73 -2.77 12.86 -7.70
CA TRP A 73 -3.31 12.31 -8.95
C TRP A 73 -4.83 12.39 -9.02
N GLY A 74 -5.54 12.10 -7.93
CA GLY A 74 -6.99 12.25 -7.86
C GLY A 74 -7.42 13.71 -8.10
N PHE A 75 -6.70 14.67 -7.52
CA PHE A 75 -6.97 16.08 -7.73
C PHE A 75 -6.70 16.51 -9.18
N LEU A 76 -5.59 16.08 -9.78
CA LEU A 76 -5.25 16.35 -11.18
C LEU A 76 -6.28 15.75 -12.15
N GLY A 77 -6.82 14.57 -11.84
CA GLY A 77 -7.88 13.94 -12.64
C GLY A 77 -9.18 14.75 -12.62
N CYS A 78 -9.63 15.20 -11.43
CA CYS A 78 -10.79 16.08 -11.28
C CYS A 78 -10.56 17.43 -11.97
N PHE A 79 -9.39 18.05 -11.77
CA PHE A 79 -9.05 19.34 -12.38
C PHE A 79 -8.92 19.23 -13.90
N GLY A 80 -8.38 18.12 -14.40
CA GLY A 80 -8.33 17.78 -15.83
C GLY A 80 -9.71 17.68 -16.45
N ALA A 81 -10.65 16.98 -15.78
CA ALA A 81 -12.03 16.88 -16.25
C ALA A 81 -12.75 18.24 -16.27
N ALA A 82 -12.46 19.13 -15.30
CA ALA A 82 -13.11 20.43 -15.16
C ALA A 82 -12.55 21.52 -16.09
N THR A 83 -11.22 21.56 -16.31
CA THR A 83 -10.57 22.66 -17.04
C THR A 83 -10.58 22.50 -18.56
N GLU A 84 -11.05 21.37 -19.09
CA GLU A 84 -11.12 21.09 -20.53
C GLU A 84 -9.78 21.29 -21.28
N HIS A 85 -8.65 21.28 -20.55
CA HIS A 85 -7.35 21.56 -21.12
C HIS A 85 -6.74 20.28 -21.68
N ARG A 86 -6.75 20.12 -23.01
CA ARG A 86 -6.21 18.94 -23.72
C ARG A 86 -4.83 18.50 -23.23
N GLY A 87 -3.93 19.44 -22.96
CA GLY A 87 -2.59 19.14 -22.47
C GLY A 87 -2.59 18.42 -21.12
N LEU A 88 -3.49 18.84 -20.21
CA LEU A 88 -3.60 18.28 -18.86
C LEU A 88 -4.19 16.86 -18.88
N LEU A 89 -5.16 16.60 -19.76
CA LEU A 89 -5.69 15.24 -19.93
C LEU A 89 -4.66 14.30 -20.57
N ARG A 90 -3.84 14.80 -21.49
CA ARG A 90 -2.75 14.01 -22.10
C ARG A 90 -1.68 13.65 -21.08
N THR A 91 -1.25 14.61 -20.25
CA THR A 91 -0.27 14.32 -19.19
C THR A 91 -0.84 13.34 -18.16
N TYR A 92 -2.11 13.48 -17.79
CA TYR A 92 -2.80 12.52 -16.93
C TYR A 92 -2.84 11.10 -17.54
N GLY A 93 -3.23 10.96 -18.81
CA GLY A 93 -3.26 9.67 -19.50
C GLY A 93 -1.87 9.04 -19.68
N ALA A 94 -0.85 9.84 -20.03
CA ALA A 94 0.53 9.38 -20.13
C ALA A 94 1.06 8.89 -18.78
N PHE A 95 0.73 9.59 -17.71
CA PHE A 95 1.07 9.21 -16.35
C PHE A 95 0.43 7.87 -15.95
N LEU A 96 -0.89 7.71 -16.16
CA LEU A 96 -1.59 6.44 -15.88
C LEU A 96 -0.99 5.27 -16.69
N THR A 97 -0.58 5.52 -17.92
CA THR A 97 0.10 4.52 -18.76
C THR A 97 1.46 4.13 -18.17
N GLY A 98 2.24 5.10 -17.71
CA GLY A 98 3.51 4.86 -17.03
C GLY A 98 3.35 4.03 -15.76
N VAL A 99 2.33 4.31 -14.95
CA VAL A 99 2.02 3.53 -13.74
C VAL A 99 1.62 2.10 -14.11
N LEU A 100 0.80 1.91 -15.15
CA LEU A 100 0.44 0.56 -15.63
C LEU A 100 1.68 -0.22 -16.08
N ALA A 101 2.58 0.40 -16.85
CA ALA A 101 3.83 -0.22 -17.29
C ALA A 101 4.75 -0.57 -16.11
N ALA A 102 4.90 0.33 -15.14
CA ALA A 102 5.66 0.07 -13.92
C ALA A 102 5.04 -1.06 -13.09
N GLY A 103 3.71 -1.11 -12.99
CA GLY A 103 2.98 -2.20 -12.32
C GLY A 103 3.19 -3.55 -13.00
N LEU A 104 3.16 -3.60 -14.33
CA LEU A 104 3.47 -4.83 -15.09
C LEU A 104 4.92 -5.27 -14.89
N ALA A 105 5.87 -4.33 -14.91
CA ALA A 105 7.28 -4.62 -14.66
C ALA A 105 7.53 -5.10 -13.22
N ALA A 106 6.86 -4.50 -12.24
CA ALA A 106 6.91 -4.93 -10.84
C ALA A 106 6.29 -6.32 -10.65
N GLY A 107 5.14 -6.59 -11.29
CA GLY A 107 4.50 -7.91 -11.28
C GLY A 107 5.37 -8.99 -11.90
N LEU A 108 5.99 -8.72 -13.05
CA LEU A 108 6.93 -9.65 -13.69
C LEU A 108 8.17 -9.88 -12.82
N SER A 109 8.74 -8.82 -12.26
CA SER A 109 9.88 -8.91 -11.33
C SER A 109 9.53 -9.74 -10.10
N ALA A 110 8.34 -9.58 -9.53
CA ALA A 110 7.89 -10.36 -8.38
C ALA A 110 7.78 -11.86 -8.69
N LEU A 111 7.43 -12.23 -9.93
CA LEU A 111 7.39 -13.62 -10.38
C LEU A 111 8.79 -14.19 -10.61
N LEU A 112 9.67 -13.42 -11.26
CA LEU A 112 11.04 -13.85 -11.57
C LEU A 112 11.90 -13.99 -10.31
N TYR A 113 11.84 -13.00 -9.42
CA TYR A 113 12.66 -12.92 -8.20
C TYR A 113 11.91 -13.36 -6.94
N ARG A 114 10.90 -14.24 -7.09
CA ARG A 114 10.06 -14.69 -5.97
C ARG A 114 10.86 -15.29 -4.81
N GLN A 115 11.96 -15.98 -5.12
CA GLN A 115 12.83 -16.61 -4.12
C GLN A 115 13.66 -15.55 -3.38
N ASP A 116 14.25 -14.60 -4.10
CA ASP A 116 15.01 -13.50 -3.50
C ASP A 116 14.12 -12.61 -2.62
N ILE A 117 12.87 -12.35 -3.05
CA ILE A 117 11.89 -11.61 -2.24
C ILE A 117 11.55 -12.39 -0.97
N ALA A 118 11.37 -13.71 -1.05
CA ALA A 118 11.11 -14.54 0.13
C ALA A 118 12.31 -14.51 1.09
N GLN A 119 13.53 -14.69 0.59
CA GLN A 119 14.74 -14.63 1.41
C GLN A 119 14.96 -13.23 2.02
N GLY A 120 14.74 -12.17 1.26
CA GLY A 120 14.80 -10.79 1.74
C GLY A 120 13.76 -10.50 2.83
N PHE A 121 12.55 -11.06 2.68
CA PHE A 121 11.52 -10.98 3.72
C PHE A 121 11.92 -11.73 4.99
N GLU A 122 12.47 -12.94 4.87
CA GLU A 122 12.99 -13.71 6.00
C GLU A 122 14.13 -12.98 6.73
N ALA A 123 15.08 -12.43 5.98
CA ALA A 123 16.16 -11.61 6.51
C ALA A 123 15.64 -10.36 7.22
N GLY A 124 14.64 -9.68 6.64
CA GLY A 124 13.96 -8.55 7.24
C GLY A 124 13.25 -8.89 8.55
N LEU A 125 12.62 -10.07 8.64
CA LEU A 125 12.04 -10.59 9.89
C LEU A 125 13.11 -10.87 10.95
N CYS A 126 14.25 -11.47 10.54
CA CYS A 126 15.38 -11.68 11.44
C CYS A 126 15.94 -10.37 11.98
N GLU A 127 16.07 -9.37 11.12
CA GLU A 127 16.54 -8.04 11.47
C GLU A 127 15.57 -7.33 12.42
N ALA A 128 14.26 -7.38 12.14
CA ALA A 128 13.24 -6.83 13.02
C ALA A 128 13.19 -7.52 14.38
N LEU A 129 13.45 -8.84 14.44
CA LEU A 129 13.54 -9.59 15.70
C LEU A 129 14.80 -9.21 16.50
N ARG A 130 15.95 -8.98 15.84
CA ARG A 130 17.19 -8.60 16.51
C ARG A 130 17.15 -7.18 17.05
N ALA A 131 16.61 -6.25 16.27
CA ALA A 131 16.41 -4.86 16.66
C ALA A 131 15.19 -4.64 17.55
N TYR A 132 14.51 -5.71 17.98
CA TYR A 132 13.31 -5.62 18.80
C TYR A 132 13.65 -5.01 20.17
N GLY A 133 13.03 -3.87 20.49
CA GLY A 133 13.31 -3.08 21.70
C GLY A 133 14.41 -2.03 21.55
N GLU A 134 15.13 -2.02 20.43
CA GLU A 134 16.01 -0.90 20.04
C GLU A 134 15.30 0.00 19.02
N ASP A 135 14.58 -0.60 18.08
CA ASP A 135 13.81 0.06 17.03
C ASP A 135 12.31 -0.25 17.22
N GLU A 136 11.60 0.69 17.84
CA GLU A 136 10.16 0.60 18.09
C GLU A 136 9.35 0.44 16.79
N ALA A 137 9.80 1.01 15.67
CA ALA A 137 9.09 0.88 14.41
C ALA A 137 9.17 -0.56 13.86
N LYS A 138 10.34 -1.18 13.96
CA LYS A 138 10.51 -2.61 13.63
C LYS A 138 9.77 -3.50 14.62
N ALA A 139 9.78 -3.16 15.90
CA ALA A 139 9.08 -3.90 16.95
C ALA A 139 7.56 -3.89 16.71
N ASP A 140 6.95 -2.72 16.46
CA ASP A 140 5.53 -2.57 16.17
C ASP A 140 5.12 -3.29 14.88
N ALA A 141 5.95 -3.22 13.84
CA ALA A 141 5.70 -3.94 12.59
C ALA A 141 5.71 -5.46 12.80
N LEU A 142 6.68 -5.98 13.55
CA LEU A 142 6.75 -7.40 13.89
C LEU A 142 5.56 -7.82 14.76
N ASP A 143 5.17 -6.99 15.73
CA ASP A 143 4.03 -7.20 16.60
C ASP A 143 2.69 -7.22 15.86
N ALA A 144 2.51 -6.29 14.92
CA ALA A 144 1.34 -6.24 14.06
C ALA A 144 1.26 -7.48 13.16
N LEU A 145 2.40 -7.90 12.58
CA LEU A 145 2.48 -9.11 11.77
C LEU A 145 2.13 -10.37 12.58
N GLN A 146 2.68 -10.49 13.79
CA GLN A 146 2.43 -11.61 14.70
C GLN A 146 0.95 -11.74 15.06
N ARG A 147 0.29 -10.62 15.36
CA ARG A 147 -1.16 -10.59 15.62
C ARG A 147 -1.98 -10.90 14.37
N ALA A 148 -1.60 -10.34 13.21
CA ALA A 148 -2.34 -10.51 11.96
C ALA A 148 -2.28 -11.94 11.41
N LEU A 149 -1.12 -12.60 11.52
CA LEU A 149 -0.90 -13.95 10.99
C LEU A 149 -0.97 -15.05 12.07
N ALA A 150 -1.24 -14.68 13.33
CA ALA A 150 -1.29 -15.62 14.46
C ALA A 150 -0.01 -16.49 14.54
N CYS A 151 1.14 -15.82 14.51
CA CYS A 151 2.48 -16.43 14.47
C CYS A 151 3.39 -15.82 15.56
N CYS A 152 4.54 -16.43 15.82
CA CYS A 152 5.52 -15.92 16.78
C CYS A 152 6.95 -16.24 16.34
N GLY A 153 7.82 -15.22 16.32
CA GLY A 153 9.19 -15.35 15.82
C GLY A 153 9.27 -15.50 14.30
N VAL A 154 10.45 -15.82 13.77
CA VAL A 154 10.68 -15.95 12.31
C VAL A 154 10.27 -17.35 11.85
N HIS A 155 10.92 -18.37 12.40
CA HIS A 155 10.64 -19.79 12.21
C HIS A 155 9.87 -20.40 13.39
N GLY A 156 9.89 -19.74 14.55
CA GLY A 156 9.01 -20.07 15.66
C GLY A 156 9.33 -19.29 16.92
N TYR A 157 8.56 -19.54 17.98
CA TYR A 157 8.69 -18.80 19.24
C TYR A 157 10.07 -18.94 19.91
N ARG A 158 10.88 -19.94 19.52
CA ARG A 158 12.22 -20.16 20.08
C ARG A 158 13.25 -19.16 19.56
N ASP A 159 13.00 -18.48 18.44
CA ASP A 159 13.92 -17.50 17.89
C ASP A 159 14.13 -16.32 18.86
N TRP A 160 13.12 -16.04 19.68
CA TRP A 160 13.17 -15.10 20.79
C TRP A 160 14.23 -15.42 21.84
N LEU A 161 14.67 -16.68 21.99
CA LEU A 161 15.75 -17.04 22.92
C LEU A 161 17.10 -16.46 22.49
N ALA A 162 17.30 -16.25 21.19
CA ALA A 162 18.50 -15.62 20.65
C ALA A 162 18.42 -14.08 20.69
N CYS A 163 17.24 -13.52 20.90
CA CYS A 163 17.01 -12.07 20.94
C CYS A 163 17.56 -11.47 22.26
N PRO A 164 18.38 -10.40 22.21
CA PRO A 164 18.89 -9.71 23.40
C PRO A 164 17.78 -9.20 24.34
N TRP A 165 16.72 -8.63 23.77
CA TRP A 165 15.59 -8.05 24.50
C TRP A 165 14.90 -9.01 25.46
N VAL A 166 14.80 -10.29 25.10
CA VAL A 166 14.15 -11.31 25.96
C VAL A 166 14.96 -11.56 27.23
N ARG A 167 16.30 -11.41 27.18
CA ARG A 167 17.14 -11.50 28.38
C ARG A 167 16.91 -10.34 29.32
N GLU A 168 16.77 -9.13 28.78
CA GLU A 168 16.46 -7.92 29.55
C GLU A 168 15.07 -8.03 30.21
N GLN A 169 14.12 -8.65 29.51
CA GLN A 169 12.76 -8.86 30.00
C GLN A 169 12.56 -10.15 30.82
N ASN A 170 13.62 -10.63 31.49
CA ASN A 170 13.57 -11.81 32.38
C ASN A 170 12.96 -13.07 31.74
N GLY A 171 13.18 -13.25 30.43
CA GLY A 171 12.68 -14.38 29.65
C GLY A 171 11.21 -14.27 29.22
N SER A 172 10.62 -13.08 29.22
CA SER A 172 9.24 -12.86 28.75
C SER A 172 9.18 -12.49 27.27
N LEU A 173 8.27 -13.13 26.54
CA LEU A 173 7.99 -12.85 25.13
C LEU A 173 6.95 -11.73 24.98
N PRO A 174 6.89 -11.04 23.84
CA PRO A 174 5.91 -9.98 23.64
C PRO A 174 4.47 -10.49 23.60
N LEU A 175 3.53 -9.61 23.93
CA LEU A 175 2.09 -9.94 24.01
C LEU A 175 1.50 -10.31 22.63
N SER A 176 2.12 -9.85 21.55
CA SER A 176 1.80 -10.18 20.16
C SER A 176 1.94 -11.68 19.85
N CYS A 177 2.79 -12.41 20.58
CA CYS A 177 2.95 -13.86 20.45
C CYS A 177 1.84 -14.68 21.15
N CYS A 178 0.94 -14.06 21.91
CA CYS A 178 -0.10 -14.75 22.66
C CYS A 178 -1.37 -14.97 21.83
N GLN A 179 -1.89 -16.21 21.84
CA GLN A 179 -3.16 -16.57 21.19
C GLN A 179 -4.37 -15.87 21.80
N ALA A 180 -4.33 -15.65 23.11
CA ALA A 180 -5.39 -14.98 23.87
C ALA A 180 -4.78 -14.08 24.94
N ARG A 181 -5.42 -12.92 25.20
CA ARG A 181 -4.99 -11.99 26.26
C ARG A 181 -5.13 -12.58 27.67
N ARG A 182 -6.04 -13.53 27.88
CA ARG A 182 -6.23 -14.21 29.17
C ARG A 182 -5.64 -15.62 29.10
N GLY A 183 -4.86 -15.99 30.12
CA GLY A 183 -4.27 -17.34 30.23
C GLY A 183 -3.00 -17.57 29.42
N CYS A 184 -2.48 -16.57 28.70
CA CYS A 184 -1.16 -16.65 28.08
C CYS A 184 -0.07 -16.44 29.14
N ARG A 185 0.86 -17.40 29.23
CA ARG A 185 2.06 -17.30 30.06
C ARG A 185 3.24 -17.04 29.14
N GLN A 186 3.78 -15.82 29.18
CA GLN A 186 4.84 -15.36 28.25
C GLN A 186 6.25 -15.77 28.67
N ARG A 187 6.44 -16.12 29.95
CA ARG A 187 7.78 -16.35 30.54
C ARG A 187 8.29 -17.76 30.27
N LEU A 188 9.52 -17.88 29.78
CA LEU A 188 10.24 -19.15 29.66
C LEU A 188 11.12 -19.46 30.91
N PRO A 189 11.35 -20.75 31.22
CA PRO A 189 10.65 -21.93 30.69
C PRO A 189 9.24 -22.08 31.29
N GLY A 190 8.28 -22.60 30.52
CA GLY A 190 6.88 -22.78 30.97
C GLY A 190 5.85 -21.91 30.26
N ALA A 191 6.23 -21.28 29.15
CA ALA A 191 5.33 -20.48 28.33
C ALA A 191 4.17 -21.33 27.78
N ARG A 192 2.93 -20.82 27.88
CA ARG A 192 1.69 -21.51 27.47
C ARG A 192 0.75 -20.53 26.77
N GLY A 193 0.02 -21.01 25.77
CA GLY A 193 -0.92 -20.18 24.99
C GLY A 193 -0.24 -19.27 23.95
N LEU A 194 0.98 -19.61 23.51
CA LEU A 194 1.69 -18.88 22.45
C LEU A 194 1.42 -19.48 21.08
N HIS A 195 1.48 -18.64 20.05
CA HIS A 195 1.59 -19.09 18.67
C HIS A 195 2.89 -19.89 18.51
N ARG A 196 2.79 -21.12 18.00
CA ARG A 196 3.95 -22.01 17.81
C ARG A 196 4.58 -21.85 16.42
N ASP A 197 3.77 -21.48 15.45
CA ASP A 197 4.17 -21.33 14.06
C ASP A 197 5.01 -20.06 13.86
N GLY A 198 6.08 -20.17 13.06
CA GLY A 198 6.88 -19.03 12.65
C GLY A 198 6.17 -18.13 11.65
N CYS A 199 6.45 -16.82 11.71
CA CYS A 199 5.82 -15.84 10.84
C CYS A 199 6.23 -15.97 9.37
N PHE A 200 7.45 -16.43 9.08
CA PHE A 200 7.88 -16.62 7.69
C PHE A 200 7.03 -17.68 6.97
N ALA A 201 6.87 -18.85 7.59
CA ALA A 201 6.06 -19.94 7.04
C ALA A 201 4.57 -19.56 6.96
N LYS A 202 4.02 -18.87 7.97
CA LYS A 202 2.64 -18.39 7.95
C LYS A 202 2.40 -17.33 6.87
N ALA A 203 3.32 -16.38 6.70
CA ALA A 203 3.21 -15.33 5.70
C ALA A 203 3.27 -15.91 4.28
N THR A 204 4.24 -16.79 4.00
CA THR A 204 4.35 -17.46 2.70
C THR A 204 3.12 -18.33 2.42
N ALA A 205 2.63 -19.10 3.40
CA ALA A 205 1.40 -19.87 3.27
C ALA A 205 0.17 -18.97 3.05
N PHE A 206 0.08 -17.82 3.73
CA PHE A 206 -0.99 -16.85 3.54
C PHE A 206 -0.98 -16.28 2.12
N VAL A 207 0.19 -15.90 1.60
CA VAL A 207 0.34 -15.39 0.24
C VAL A 207 -0.02 -16.46 -0.79
N SER A 208 0.48 -17.68 -0.64
CA SER A 208 0.17 -18.79 -1.56
C SER A 208 -1.31 -19.18 -1.52
N GLY A 209 -1.92 -19.25 -0.33
CA GLY A 209 -3.33 -19.60 -0.17
C GLY A 209 -4.29 -18.52 -0.66
N ASN A 210 -3.90 -17.25 -0.57
CA ASN A 210 -4.71 -16.11 -1.00
C ASN A 210 -4.26 -15.51 -2.34
N MET A 211 -3.42 -16.21 -3.09
CA MET A 211 -2.85 -15.72 -4.34
C MET A 211 -3.93 -15.31 -5.35
N LEU A 212 -5.05 -16.02 -5.38
CA LEU A 212 -6.19 -15.71 -6.27
C LEU A 212 -6.83 -14.35 -5.93
N TYR A 213 -7.00 -14.02 -4.64
CA TYR A 213 -7.52 -12.73 -4.22
C TYR A 213 -6.56 -11.60 -4.59
N MET A 214 -5.27 -11.77 -4.34
CA MET A 214 -4.23 -10.79 -4.69
C MET A 214 -4.15 -10.57 -6.21
N ALA A 215 -4.16 -11.65 -6.99
CA ALA A 215 -4.15 -11.59 -8.45
C ALA A 215 -5.41 -10.91 -9.00
N THR A 216 -6.58 -11.21 -8.44
CA THR A 216 -7.86 -10.58 -8.82
C THR A 216 -7.85 -9.08 -8.50
N ALA A 217 -7.36 -8.69 -7.32
CA ALA A 217 -7.22 -7.28 -6.95
C ALA A 217 -6.25 -6.54 -7.88
N ALA A 218 -5.10 -7.14 -8.20
CA ALA A 218 -4.12 -6.55 -9.12
C ALA A 218 -4.68 -6.39 -10.54
N LEU A 219 -5.37 -7.41 -11.07
CA LEU A 219 -6.02 -7.33 -12.37
C LEU A 219 -7.14 -6.29 -12.38
N GLY A 220 -7.96 -6.24 -11.32
CA GLY A 220 -9.00 -5.23 -11.15
C GLY A 220 -8.43 -3.81 -11.17
N LEU A 221 -7.31 -3.58 -10.47
CA LEU A 221 -6.62 -2.30 -10.49
C LEU A 221 -6.08 -1.96 -11.88
N ALA A 222 -5.50 -2.93 -12.59
CA ALA A 222 -5.01 -2.74 -13.97
C ALA A 222 -6.14 -2.37 -14.94
N LEU A 223 -7.29 -3.05 -14.86
CA LEU A 223 -8.48 -2.75 -15.66
C LEU A 223 -9.04 -1.37 -15.32
N LEU A 224 -9.08 -1.01 -14.04
CA LEU A 224 -9.51 0.31 -13.57
C LEU A 224 -8.59 1.40 -14.15
N GLN A 225 -7.27 1.18 -14.15
CA GLN A 225 -6.30 2.08 -14.77
C GLN A 225 -6.54 2.25 -16.27
N LEU A 226 -6.79 1.14 -16.99
CA LEU A 226 -7.09 1.15 -18.42
C LEU A 226 -8.35 1.96 -18.73
N ILE A 227 -9.40 1.83 -17.93
CA ILE A 227 -10.61 2.64 -18.06
C ILE A 227 -10.25 4.12 -17.93
N GLY A 228 -9.49 4.51 -16.90
CA GLY A 228 -9.04 5.90 -16.72
C GLY A 228 -8.26 6.45 -17.91
N ILE A 229 -7.35 5.64 -18.50
CA ILE A 229 -6.59 6.00 -19.70
C ILE A 229 -7.52 6.22 -20.90
N VAL A 230 -8.44 5.28 -21.15
CA VAL A 230 -9.40 5.39 -22.26
C VAL A 230 -10.27 6.62 -22.10
N LEU A 231 -10.81 6.87 -20.90
CA LEU A 231 -11.64 8.05 -20.64
C LEU A 231 -10.86 9.35 -20.86
N ALA A 232 -9.61 9.44 -20.38
CA ALA A 232 -8.75 10.60 -20.58
C ALA A 232 -8.42 10.84 -22.07
N CYS A 233 -8.07 9.79 -22.80
CA CYS A 233 -7.75 9.86 -24.22
C CYS A 233 -8.96 10.26 -25.08
N VAL A 234 -10.12 9.64 -24.84
CA VAL A 234 -11.36 9.96 -25.56
C VAL A 234 -11.77 11.40 -25.26
N LEU A 235 -11.71 11.85 -24.01
CA LEU A 235 -12.06 13.22 -23.65
C LEU A 235 -11.09 14.23 -24.27
N ALA A 236 -9.78 13.94 -24.27
CA ALA A 236 -8.77 14.78 -24.92
C ALA A 236 -8.97 14.87 -26.45
N ALA A 237 -9.41 13.78 -27.10
CA ALA A 237 -9.69 13.76 -28.53
C ALA A 237 -10.96 14.55 -28.90
N ARG A 238 -11.97 14.59 -28.00
CA ARG A 238 -13.26 15.27 -28.23
C ARG A 238 -13.22 16.77 -27.93
N LEU A 239 -12.37 17.23 -27.02
CA LEU A 239 -12.12 18.66 -26.80
C LEU A 239 -11.49 19.27 -28.05
N PRO A 240 -11.78 20.52 -28.48
CA PRO A 240 -11.13 21.20 -29.61
C PRO A 240 -9.72 21.74 -29.27
N ALA A 241 -8.85 21.93 -30.27
CA ALA A 241 -7.49 22.43 -30.03
C ALA A 241 -7.59 23.90 -29.63
N ARG A 242 -7.08 24.28 -28.46
CA ARG A 242 -6.92 25.71 -28.17
C ARG A 242 -5.87 26.24 -29.17
N PRO A 243 -6.19 27.25 -30.01
CA PRO A 243 -5.19 27.85 -30.89
C PRO A 243 -4.04 28.40 -30.03
N PRO A 244 -2.78 28.34 -30.50
CA PRO A 244 -1.67 28.95 -29.78
C PRO A 244 -2.02 30.42 -29.53
N GLY A 245 -1.99 30.83 -28.25
CA GLY A 245 -2.17 32.23 -27.88
C GLY A 245 -1.06 33.08 -28.49
N PRO A 246 -1.35 34.32 -28.91
CA PRO A 246 -0.35 35.18 -29.53
C PRO A 246 0.80 35.49 -28.56
N PRO A 247 2.01 35.73 -29.08
CA PRO A 247 3.22 35.99 -28.31
C PRO A 247 3.15 37.27 -27.46
#